data_AF-A0A9P4HSA2-F1
#
_entry.id   AF-A0A9P4HSA2-F1
#
_cell.length_a   1.000
_cell.length_b   1.000
_cell.length_c   1.000
_cell.angle_alpha   90.00
_cell.angle_beta   90.00
_cell.angle_gamma   90.00
#
_symmetry.space_group_name_H-M   'P 1'
#
loop_
_entity.id
_entity.type
_entity.pdbx_description
1 polymer ?
#
loop_
_entity_poly.entity_id
_entity_poly.type
_entity_poly.pdbx_seq_one_letter_code
_entity_poly.pdbx_strand_id
1 'polypeptide(L)'
;MKFTLAAVSAFVAAAAANALPAAFTLVTDGGAQIETNGEYLYKAGAVAPSTGANLTLAIFRNDGNGMVTYTAADSSPTAFQYLYIVEKEVYPVGLTIPHSSATSGGVTTGVNETSFGVYTQEGVDYFAAKGRQGFAISPDDPSQRVYWIGLDHSRYEQTRLAIKECKGC
;
A
#
# COMPACT_ATOMS: atom_id res chain seq x y z
N MET A 1 -42.24 -35.40 24.21
CA MET A 1 -41.36 -35.39 23.02
C MET A 1 -40.00 -34.90 23.47
N LYS A 2 -38.92 -35.66 23.24
CA LYS A 2 -37.55 -35.27 23.60
C LYS A 2 -36.97 -34.43 22.46
N PHE A 3 -36.65 -33.17 22.72
CA PHE A 3 -35.95 -32.31 21.76
C PHE A 3 -34.45 -32.40 22.03
N THR A 4 -33.71 -32.96 21.09
CA THR A 4 -32.24 -33.01 21.13
C THR A 4 -31.71 -31.74 20.45
N LEU A 5 -30.99 -30.91 21.19
CA LEU A 5 -30.25 -29.77 20.65
C LEU A 5 -28.87 -30.27 20.20
N ALA A 6 -28.62 -30.32 18.90
CA ALA A 6 -27.28 -30.53 18.36
C ALA A 6 -26.57 -29.18 18.34
N ALA A 7 -25.57 -29.00 19.22
CA ALA A 7 -24.68 -27.86 19.19
C ALA A 7 -23.72 -28.01 18.00
N VAL A 8 -23.89 -27.17 16.98
CA VAL A 8 -22.95 -27.07 15.86
C VAL A 8 -21.82 -26.16 16.32
N SER A 9 -20.72 -26.75 16.76
CA SER A 9 -19.48 -26.02 17.04
C SER A 9 -18.89 -25.52 15.72
N ALA A 10 -19.08 -24.25 15.41
CA ALA A 10 -18.38 -23.60 14.30
C ALA A 10 -16.90 -23.43 14.70
N PHE A 11 -16.02 -24.16 14.02
CA PHE A 11 -14.58 -23.90 14.05
C PHE A 11 -14.32 -22.54 13.43
N VAL A 12 -14.02 -21.54 14.27
CA VAL A 12 -13.42 -20.28 13.79
C VAL A 12 -11.98 -20.61 13.44
N ALA A 13 -11.73 -20.94 12.18
CA ALA A 13 -10.37 -20.99 11.66
C ALA A 13 -9.82 -19.55 11.73
N ALA A 14 -8.94 -19.29 12.70
CA ALA A 14 -8.11 -18.10 12.69
C ALA A 14 -7.26 -18.19 11.42
N ALA A 15 -7.59 -17.39 10.40
CA ALA A 15 -6.76 -17.25 9.22
C ALA A 15 -5.37 -16.82 9.70
N ALA A 16 -4.33 -17.59 9.36
CA ALA A 16 -2.96 -17.12 9.51
C ALA A 16 -2.87 -15.78 8.76
N ALA A 17 -2.45 -14.71 9.44
CA ALA A 17 -2.20 -13.46 8.76
C ALA A 17 -1.07 -13.70 7.76
N ASN A 18 -1.38 -13.68 6.46
CA ASN A 18 -0.35 -13.81 5.43
C ASN A 18 0.68 -12.68 5.63
N ALA A 19 1.96 -13.02 5.54
CA ALA A 19 3.03 -12.02 5.57
C ALA A 19 3.15 -11.38 4.18
N LEU A 20 3.62 -10.12 4.13
CA LEU A 20 4.00 -9.52 2.85
C LEU A 20 5.11 -10.37 2.21
N PRO A 21 5.03 -10.65 0.90
CA PRO A 21 6.12 -11.32 0.19
C PRO A 21 7.43 -10.52 0.30
N ALA A 22 8.57 -11.21 0.16
CA ALA A 22 9.89 -10.56 0.24
C ALA A 22 10.06 -9.44 -0.81
N ALA A 23 9.52 -9.65 -2.01
CA ALA A 23 9.38 -8.64 -3.05
C ALA A 23 8.00 -8.73 -3.68
N PHE A 24 7.35 -7.59 -3.91
CA PHE A 24 5.98 -7.55 -4.43
C PHE A 24 5.69 -6.24 -5.17
N THR A 25 4.65 -6.27 -6.00
CA THR A 25 4.02 -5.07 -6.54
C THR A 25 2.55 -5.03 -6.15
N LEU A 26 1.91 -3.89 -6.41
CA LEU A 26 0.51 -3.65 -6.07
C LEU A 26 -0.30 -3.45 -7.35
N VAL A 27 -1.52 -3.97 -7.34
CA VAL A 27 -2.46 -3.84 -8.44
C VAL A 27 -3.82 -3.46 -7.86
N THR A 28 -4.47 -2.46 -8.44
CA THR A 28 -5.84 -2.10 -8.06
C THR A 28 -6.83 -3.23 -8.38
N ASP A 29 -8.01 -3.24 -7.76
CA ASP A 29 -9.08 -4.18 -8.12
C ASP A 29 -9.45 -4.17 -9.62
N GLY A 30 -9.26 -3.02 -10.29
CA GLY A 30 -9.46 -2.88 -11.73
C GLY A 30 -8.33 -3.45 -12.60
N GLY A 31 -7.30 -4.06 -12.00
CA GLY A 31 -6.17 -4.67 -12.71
C GLY A 31 -5.06 -3.69 -13.09
N ALA A 32 -5.19 -2.39 -12.81
CA ALA A 32 -4.13 -1.42 -13.08
C ALA A 32 -3.00 -1.55 -12.06
N GLN A 33 -1.75 -1.58 -12.55
CA GLN A 33 -0.54 -1.62 -11.73
C GLN A 33 -0.36 -0.31 -10.96
N ILE A 34 0.42 -0.36 -9.88
CA ILE A 34 0.88 0.82 -9.17
C ILE A 34 2.29 1.20 -9.62
N GLU A 35 2.45 2.45 -10.00
CA GLU A 35 3.69 3.05 -10.45
C GLU A 35 4.17 4.10 -9.44
N THR A 36 5.43 4.52 -9.55
CA THR A 36 6.04 5.55 -8.72
C THR A 36 6.96 6.43 -9.55
N ASN A 37 7.10 7.69 -9.14
CA ASN A 37 8.14 8.60 -9.60
C ASN A 37 9.33 8.67 -8.62
N GLY A 38 9.37 7.80 -7.61
CA GLY A 38 10.31 7.86 -6.50
C GLY A 38 9.88 8.81 -5.37
N GLU A 39 8.69 9.41 -5.42
CA GLU A 39 8.19 10.29 -4.38
C GLU A 39 6.79 9.87 -3.89
N TYR A 40 5.85 9.64 -4.80
CA TYR A 40 4.49 9.16 -4.49
C TYR A 40 4.12 7.95 -5.34
N LEU A 41 3.02 7.29 -4.96
CA LEU A 41 2.45 6.19 -5.72
C LEU A 41 1.30 6.65 -6.62
N TYR A 42 1.19 6.04 -7.80
CA TYR A 42 0.25 6.39 -8.85
C TYR A 42 -0.39 5.12 -9.42
N LYS A 43 -1.64 5.22 -9.88
CA LYS A 43 -2.23 4.16 -10.71
C LYS A 43 -1.67 4.25 -12.13
N ALA A 44 -1.31 3.12 -12.73
CA ALA A 44 -0.86 3.05 -14.12
C ALA A 44 -1.88 3.70 -15.08
N GLY A 45 -1.37 4.42 -16.08
CA GLY A 45 -2.17 5.28 -16.95
C GLY A 45 -2.42 6.69 -16.40
N ALA A 46 -1.90 6.99 -15.20
CA ALA A 46 -1.76 8.34 -14.69
C ALA A 46 -0.93 9.21 -15.64
N VAL A 47 -1.32 10.47 -15.77
CA VAL A 47 -0.41 11.48 -16.31
C VAL A 47 0.56 11.83 -15.18
N ALA A 48 1.86 11.58 -15.41
CA ALA A 48 2.89 12.00 -14.47
C ALA A 48 2.69 13.48 -14.12
N PRO A 49 2.93 13.90 -12.86
CA PRO A 49 2.93 15.31 -12.52
C PRO A 49 3.81 16.08 -13.50
N SER A 50 3.51 17.36 -13.72
CA SER A 50 4.19 18.26 -14.66
C SER A 50 5.69 18.49 -14.42
N THR A 51 6.32 17.69 -13.55
CA THR A 51 7.75 17.67 -13.22
C THR A 51 8.61 16.87 -14.21
N GLY A 52 8.01 16.17 -15.19
CA GLY A 52 8.75 15.42 -16.22
C GLY A 52 9.38 14.11 -15.71
N ALA A 53 8.97 13.64 -14.53
CA ALA A 53 9.40 12.36 -13.99
C ALA A 53 8.69 11.20 -14.70
N ASN A 54 9.44 10.19 -15.14
CA ASN A 54 8.87 8.95 -15.66
C ASN A 54 8.27 8.14 -14.50
N LEU A 55 7.06 7.64 -14.69
CA LEU A 55 6.45 6.66 -13.80
C LEU A 55 7.01 5.27 -14.14
N THR A 56 7.42 4.54 -13.12
CA THR A 56 7.91 3.15 -13.25
C THR A 56 7.14 2.23 -12.32
N LEU A 57 7.04 0.95 -12.67
CA LEU A 57 6.40 -0.04 -11.82
C LEU A 57 7.00 -0.01 -10.41
N ALA A 58 6.14 0.14 -9.40
CA ALA A 58 6.57 0.10 -8.01
C ALA A 58 6.78 -1.35 -7.56
N ILE A 59 8.05 -1.75 -7.47
CA ILE A 59 8.47 -3.04 -6.90
C ILE A 59 9.00 -2.77 -5.49
N PHE A 60 8.25 -3.23 -4.50
CA PHE A 60 8.56 -3.07 -3.10
C PHE A 60 9.27 -4.28 -2.52
N ARG A 61 10.02 -4.07 -1.43
CA ARG A 61 10.53 -5.14 -0.58
C ARG A 61 9.96 -5.05 0.82
N ASN A 62 9.68 -6.21 1.41
CA ASN A 62 9.32 -6.32 2.82
C ASN A 62 10.62 -6.36 3.64
N ASP A 63 10.86 -5.34 4.44
CA ASP A 63 12.06 -5.21 5.29
C ASP A 63 11.84 -5.74 6.72
N GLY A 64 10.69 -6.40 6.96
CA GLY A 64 10.27 -6.88 8.27
C GLY A 64 9.65 -5.78 9.14
N ASN A 65 9.08 -6.19 10.28
CA ASN A 65 8.42 -5.29 11.24
C ASN A 65 7.36 -4.34 10.65
N GLY A 66 6.75 -4.74 9.53
CA GLY A 66 5.77 -3.93 8.81
C GLY A 66 6.35 -2.73 8.08
N MET A 67 7.67 -2.73 7.81
CA MET A 67 8.34 -1.75 6.95
C MET A 67 8.36 -2.23 5.50
N VAL A 68 8.17 -1.29 4.57
CA VAL A 68 8.17 -1.54 3.13
C VAL A 68 9.12 -0.57 2.48
N THR A 69 10.03 -1.09 1.66
CA THR A 69 11.06 -0.29 1.00
C THR A 69 10.92 -0.32 -0.51
N TYR A 70 11.45 0.72 -1.15
CA TYR A 70 11.61 0.84 -2.59
C TYR A 70 13.02 1.33 -2.92
N THR A 71 13.60 0.79 -3.98
CA THR A 71 14.85 1.27 -4.56
C THR A 71 14.65 1.34 -6.07
N ALA A 72 14.91 2.50 -6.67
CA ALA A 72 14.78 2.64 -8.11
C ALA A 72 15.78 1.73 -8.84
N ALA A 73 15.36 1.13 -9.96
CA ALA A 73 16.15 0.13 -10.68
C ALA A 73 17.55 0.60 -11.08
N ASP A 74 17.68 1.88 -11.47
CA ASP A 74 18.94 2.49 -11.92
C ASP A 74 19.66 3.27 -10.79
N SER A 75 19.23 3.11 -9.54
CA SER A 75 19.83 3.77 -8.38
C SER A 75 20.85 2.88 -7.67
N SER A 76 21.68 3.50 -6.81
CA SER A 76 22.60 2.73 -5.97
C SER A 76 21.81 1.87 -4.97
N PRO A 77 22.30 0.67 -4.57
CA PRO A 77 21.59 -0.17 -3.61
C PRO A 77 21.33 0.49 -2.24
N THR A 78 22.12 1.51 -1.89
CA THR A 78 21.95 2.27 -0.65
C THR A 78 20.90 3.36 -0.75
N ALA A 79 20.36 3.65 -1.94
CA ALA A 79 19.35 4.67 -2.22
C ALA A 79 17.92 4.18 -1.90
N PHE A 80 17.78 3.21 -1.01
CA PHE A 80 16.47 2.73 -0.61
C PHE A 80 15.69 3.85 0.09
N GLN A 81 14.38 3.76 -0.05
CA GLN A 81 13.39 4.69 0.46
C GLN A 81 12.36 3.90 1.27
N TYR A 82 11.83 4.48 2.33
CA TYR A 82 10.74 3.89 3.10
C TYR A 82 9.40 4.36 2.56
N LEU A 83 8.48 3.42 2.36
CA LEU A 83 7.08 3.75 2.15
C LEU A 83 6.51 4.35 3.43
N TYR A 84 5.72 5.41 3.29
CA TYR A 84 5.02 6.02 4.42
C TYR A 84 3.59 6.40 4.07
N ILE A 85 2.77 6.43 5.13
CA ILE A 85 1.45 7.06 5.15
C ILE A 85 1.47 8.20 6.16
N VAL A 86 0.53 9.14 6.03
CA VAL A 86 0.28 10.16 7.06
C VAL A 86 -1.00 9.81 7.79
N GLU A 87 -0.85 9.40 9.04
CA GLU A 87 -1.96 9.10 9.93
C GLU A 87 -2.79 10.36 10.22
N LYS A 88 -4.09 10.15 10.42
CA LYS A 88 -5.05 11.21 10.76
C LYS A 88 -5.14 12.33 9.72
N GLU A 89 -4.79 12.04 8.47
CA GLU A 89 -5.02 12.92 7.32
C GLU A 89 -5.37 12.09 6.10
N VAL A 90 -5.96 12.73 5.08
CA VAL A 90 -6.00 12.15 3.73
C VAL A 90 -4.81 12.70 2.96
N TYR A 91 -3.78 11.87 2.79
CA TYR A 91 -2.50 12.28 2.21
C TYR A 91 -2.00 11.25 1.18
N PRO A 92 -1.30 11.67 0.11
CA PRO A 92 -0.69 10.74 -0.84
C PRO A 92 0.23 9.74 -0.13
N VAL A 93 0.17 8.48 -0.52
CA VAL A 93 1.15 7.48 -0.06
C VAL A 93 2.50 7.86 -0.67
N GLY A 94 3.51 8.03 0.17
CA GLY A 94 4.80 8.57 -0.21
C GLY A 94 5.97 7.66 0.05
N LEU A 95 7.11 8.02 -0.53
CA LEU A 95 8.43 7.44 -0.30
C LEU A 95 9.33 8.50 0.33
N THR A 96 10.11 8.13 1.34
CA THR A 96 11.13 9.04 1.92
C THR A 96 12.15 9.44 0.87
N ILE A 97 12.87 10.54 1.09
CA ILE A 97 13.98 10.95 0.22
C ILE A 97 15.04 9.83 0.21
N PRO A 98 15.62 9.47 -0.95
CA PRO A 98 16.68 8.47 -1.00
C PRO A 98 17.80 8.73 0.01
N HIS A 99 18.29 7.67 0.65
CA HIS A 99 19.30 7.75 1.72
C HIS A 99 18.86 8.50 2.99
N SER A 100 17.56 8.73 3.18
CA SER A 100 17.03 9.53 4.27
C SER A 100 15.71 8.97 4.81
N SER A 101 15.41 9.32 6.06
CA SER A 101 14.08 9.21 6.66
C SER A 101 13.24 10.49 6.50
N ALA A 102 13.75 11.51 5.81
CA ALA A 102 12.98 12.70 5.50
C ALA A 102 11.89 12.38 4.49
N THR A 103 10.67 12.85 4.70
CA THR A 103 9.58 12.68 3.73
C THR A 103 9.78 13.62 2.54
N SER A 104 9.42 13.14 1.36
CA SER A 104 9.52 13.87 0.10
C SER A 104 8.61 15.10 0.02
N GLY A 105 7.47 15.11 0.73
CA GLY A 105 6.59 16.27 0.87
C GLY A 105 6.89 17.18 2.05
N GLY A 106 7.95 16.92 2.83
CA GLY A 106 8.29 17.70 4.04
C GLY A 106 7.31 17.53 5.21
N VAL A 107 6.40 16.55 5.14
CA VAL A 107 5.48 16.22 6.24
C VAL A 107 6.25 15.54 7.36
N THR A 108 6.13 16.09 8.57
CA THR A 108 6.86 15.59 9.75
C THR A 108 5.94 15.08 10.85
N THR A 109 4.64 15.32 10.75
CA THR A 109 3.64 14.91 11.76
C THR A 109 2.77 13.80 11.21
N GLY A 110 2.46 12.80 12.05
CA GLY A 110 1.58 11.69 11.68
C GLY A 110 2.21 10.68 10.72
N VAL A 111 3.47 10.84 10.32
CA VAL A 111 4.16 9.91 9.42
C VAL A 111 4.27 8.53 10.07
N ASN A 112 3.86 7.50 9.35
CA ASN A 112 4.06 6.11 9.73
C ASN A 112 4.71 5.34 8.57
N GLU A 113 5.93 4.89 8.81
CA GLU A 113 6.78 4.08 7.90
C GLU A 113 6.71 2.58 8.20
N THR A 114 5.88 2.22 9.18
CA THR A 114 5.72 0.86 9.72
C THR A 114 4.25 0.45 9.63
N SER A 115 3.90 -0.71 10.20
CA SER A 115 2.52 -1.19 10.26
C SER A 115 1.88 -1.52 8.90
N PHE A 116 2.68 -1.68 7.84
CA PHE A 116 2.22 -2.29 6.60
C PHE A 116 2.09 -3.81 6.76
N GLY A 117 1.15 -4.40 6.04
CA GLY A 117 0.88 -5.82 6.13
C GLY A 117 -0.13 -6.28 5.10
N VAL A 118 -0.71 -7.45 5.37
CA VAL A 118 -1.71 -8.07 4.52
C VAL A 118 -3.06 -8.07 5.21
N TYR A 119 -4.10 -7.82 4.43
CA TYR A 119 -5.48 -8.10 4.79
C TYR A 119 -6.06 -9.06 3.75
N THR A 120 -6.36 -10.29 4.18
CA THR A 120 -6.92 -11.31 3.29
C THR A 120 -8.44 -11.24 3.30
N GLN A 121 -9.05 -11.07 2.13
CA GLN A 121 -10.49 -11.10 1.94
C GLN A 121 -10.81 -12.02 0.76
N GLU A 122 -11.72 -12.98 0.96
CA GLU A 122 -12.18 -13.89 -0.11
C GLU A 122 -11.03 -14.64 -0.81
N GLY A 123 -9.96 -14.95 -0.06
CA GLY A 123 -8.78 -15.64 -0.60
C GLY A 123 -7.82 -14.74 -1.39
N VAL A 124 -8.06 -13.43 -1.44
CA VAL A 124 -7.18 -12.44 -2.06
C VAL A 124 -6.44 -11.67 -0.97
N ASP A 125 -5.12 -11.60 -1.11
CA ASP A 125 -4.24 -10.84 -0.23
C ASP A 125 -4.15 -9.40 -0.72
N TYR A 126 -4.61 -8.48 0.13
CA TYR A 126 -4.57 -7.05 -0.14
C TYR A 126 -3.55 -6.36 0.77
N PHE A 127 -2.92 -5.33 0.22
CA PHE A 127 -2.04 -4.46 0.97
C PHE A 127 -2.84 -3.67 1.99
N ALA A 128 -2.34 -3.67 3.21
CA ALA A 128 -2.96 -3.01 4.34
C ALA A 128 -1.94 -2.16 5.07
N ALA A 129 -2.42 -1.10 5.70
CA ALA A 129 -1.68 -0.38 6.72
C ALA A 129 -2.54 -0.36 7.98
N LYS A 130 -1.91 -0.51 9.14
CA LYS A 130 -2.60 -0.51 10.45
C LYS A 130 -3.73 -1.55 10.51
N GLY A 131 -3.56 -2.68 9.84
CA GLY A 131 -4.53 -3.78 9.80
C GLY A 131 -5.79 -3.52 8.97
N ARG A 132 -5.83 -2.48 8.12
CA ARG A 132 -6.98 -2.19 7.25
C ARG A 132 -6.59 -1.75 5.84
N GLN A 133 -7.53 -1.88 4.91
CA GLN A 133 -7.41 -1.43 3.52
C GLN A 133 -7.90 0.02 3.38
N GLY A 134 -7.11 0.98 3.86
CA GLY A 134 -7.45 2.41 3.85
C GLY A 134 -6.93 3.18 2.64
N PHE A 135 -6.72 2.53 1.50
CA PHE A 135 -6.18 3.17 0.30
C PHE A 135 -7.29 3.69 -0.60
N ALA A 136 -7.00 4.76 -1.34
CA ALA A 136 -7.97 5.37 -2.25
C ALA A 136 -7.30 6.06 -3.43
N ILE A 137 -8.08 6.30 -4.47
CA ILE A 137 -7.71 7.21 -5.56
C ILE A 137 -8.72 8.35 -5.58
N SER A 138 -8.23 9.58 -5.70
CA SER A 138 -9.10 10.75 -5.80
C SER A 138 -9.57 10.91 -7.25
N PRO A 139 -10.89 10.95 -7.52
CA PRO A 139 -11.38 11.32 -8.85
C PRO A 139 -11.01 12.77 -9.22
N ASP A 140 -10.83 13.63 -8.20
CA ASP A 140 -10.42 15.03 -8.38
C ASP A 140 -8.92 15.20 -8.67
N ASP A 141 -8.10 14.15 -8.51
CA ASP A 141 -6.67 14.22 -8.80
C ASP A 141 -6.40 13.65 -10.20
N PRO A 142 -6.16 14.51 -11.22
CA PRO A 142 -5.90 14.02 -12.58
C PRO A 142 -4.61 13.22 -12.69
N SER A 143 -3.70 13.34 -11.71
CA SER A 143 -2.50 12.50 -11.63
C SER A 143 -2.78 11.09 -11.09
N GLN A 144 -4.00 10.81 -10.62
CA GLN A 144 -4.40 9.49 -10.11
C GLN A 144 -3.46 8.93 -9.04
N ARG A 145 -3.01 9.79 -8.11
CA ARG A 145 -2.22 9.34 -6.96
C ARG A 145 -3.00 8.38 -6.07
N VAL A 146 -2.25 7.48 -5.43
CA VAL A 146 -2.76 6.65 -4.35
C VAL A 146 -2.67 7.44 -3.04
N TYR A 147 -3.78 7.52 -2.34
CA TYR A 147 -3.91 8.18 -1.05
C TYR A 147 -4.10 7.15 0.07
N TRP A 148 -3.58 7.49 1.24
CA TRP A 148 -4.03 6.88 2.49
C TRP A 148 -5.14 7.72 3.09
N ILE A 149 -6.21 7.04 3.50
CA ILE A 149 -7.38 7.63 4.14
C ILE A 149 -7.24 7.49 5.65
N GLY A 150 -6.53 8.42 6.29
CA GLY A 150 -6.32 8.42 7.74
C GLY A 150 -7.50 8.95 8.58
N LEU A 151 -8.49 9.58 7.95
CA LEU A 151 -9.71 10.13 8.54
C LEU A 151 -10.91 9.87 7.63
N ASP A 152 -12.12 10.08 8.14
CA ASP A 152 -13.35 10.03 7.36
C ASP A 152 -13.33 11.05 6.20
N HIS A 153 -13.87 10.65 5.05
CA HIS A 153 -13.98 11.48 3.84
C HIS A 153 -15.23 11.11 3.04
N SER A 154 -15.63 11.99 2.12
CA SER A 154 -16.75 11.75 1.20
C SER A 154 -16.37 11.74 -0.28
N ARG A 155 -15.15 12.19 -0.64
CA ARG A 155 -14.74 12.44 -2.03
C ARG A 155 -13.74 11.47 -2.64
N TYR A 156 -13.04 10.69 -1.81
CA TYR A 156 -12.11 9.67 -2.29
C TYR A 156 -12.83 8.36 -2.55
N GLU A 157 -12.47 7.68 -3.62
CA GLU A 157 -12.97 6.33 -3.90
C GLU A 157 -12.00 5.33 -3.30
N GLN A 158 -12.47 4.54 -2.33
CA GLN A 158 -11.63 3.50 -1.74
C GLN A 158 -11.21 2.51 -2.83
N THR A 159 -9.92 2.21 -2.85
CA THR A 159 -9.34 1.25 -3.79
C THR A 159 -8.59 0.20 -3.00
N ARG A 160 -8.88 -1.07 -3.28
CA ARG A 160 -8.11 -2.16 -2.72
C ARG A 160 -6.90 -2.42 -3.60
N LEU A 161 -5.77 -2.68 -2.95
CA LEU A 161 -4.48 -2.89 -3.61
C LEU A 161 -4.09 -4.36 -3.43
N ALA A 162 -4.41 -5.20 -4.41
CA ALA A 162 -4.03 -6.60 -4.39
C ALA A 162 -2.50 -6.74 -4.47
N ILE A 163 -1.96 -7.60 -3.62
CA ILE A 163 -0.53 -7.91 -3.59
C ILE A 163 -0.22 -8.91 -4.70
N LYS A 164 0.81 -8.63 -5.49
CA LYS A 164 1.37 -9.55 -6.48
C LYS A 164 2.83 -9.81 -6.14
N GLU A 165 3.15 -11.04 -5.75
CA GLU A 165 4.52 -11.46 -5.47
C GLU A 165 5.40 -11.31 -6.72
N CYS A 166 6.57 -10.70 -6.55
CA CYS A 166 7.54 -10.47 -7.61
C CYS A 166 8.66 -11.51 -7.48
N LYS A 167 8.54 -12.65 -8.18
CA LYS A 167 9.54 -13.72 -8.15
C LYS A 167 10.67 -13.41 -9.13
N GLY A 168 11.90 -13.25 -8.63
CA GLY A 168 13.08 -12.96 -9.45
C GLY A 168 13.33 -11.47 -9.71
N CYS A 169 12.69 -10.62 -8.92
CA CYS A 169 12.93 -9.19 -8.77
C CYS A 169 13.73 -8.96 -7.46
#